data_AF-A0A4Q2KAC5-F1
#
_entry.id   AF-A0A4Q2KAC5-F1
#
_cell.length_a   1.000
_cell.length_b   1.000
_cell.length_c   1.000
_cell.angle_alpha   90.00
_cell.angle_beta   90.00
_cell.angle_gamma   90.00
#
_symmetry.space_group_name_H-M   'P 1'
#
loop_
_entity.id
_entity.type
_entity.pdbx_description
1 polymer ?
#
loop_
_entity_poly.entity_id
_entity_poly.type
_entity_poly.pdbx_seq_one_letter_code
_entity_poly.pdbx_strand_id
1 'polypeptide(L)' 'MKNKFYLKEFQFFDGEDTVVFNIVAVDDDKITVAVTKCGKISVIEYDLFEDENGLYFEYGVAGREPIHINDFENMENN' A
#
# COMPACT_ATOMS: atom_id res chain seq x y z
N MET A 1 -5.16 8.68 19.07
CA MET A 1 -4.89 7.26 18.79
C MET A 1 -3.68 7.23 17.87
N LYS A 2 -2.55 6.64 18.26
CA LYS A 2 -1.37 6.58 17.37
C LYS A 2 -1.67 5.55 16.27
N ASN A 3 -1.75 5.99 15.02
CA ASN A 3 -2.06 5.14 13.87
C ASN A 3 -1.07 3.96 13.81
N LYS A 4 -1.57 2.75 14.08
CA LYS A 4 -0.80 1.50 14.06
C LYS A 4 -0.34 1.09 12.65
N PHE A 5 -0.76 1.83 11.62
CA PHE A 5 -0.57 1.41 10.23
C PHE A 5 0.79 1.76 9.64
N TYR A 6 1.50 2.77 10.17
CA TYR A 6 2.84 3.16 9.71
C TYR A 6 3.91 2.05 9.82
N LEU A 7 3.55 0.91 10.42
CA LEU A 7 4.41 -0.26 10.62
C LEU A 7 4.17 -1.36 9.59
N LYS A 8 3.21 -1.21 8.67
CA LYS A 8 2.92 -2.23 7.66
C LYS A 8 3.55 -1.87 6.33
N GLU A 9 4.30 -2.79 5.72
CA GLU A 9 5.03 -2.58 4.46
C GLU A 9 4.69 -3.64 3.40
N PHE A 10 4.58 -3.19 2.15
CA PHE A 10 4.51 -4.04 0.97
C PHE A 10 5.52 -3.57 -0.07
N GLN A 11 6.25 -4.50 -0.70
CA GLN A 11 7.21 -4.20 -1.76
C GLN A 11 6.76 -4.81 -3.08
N PHE A 12 6.77 -3.99 -4.13
CA PHE A 12 6.36 -4.37 -5.48
C PHE A 12 7.48 -4.06 -6.47
N PHE A 13 7.80 -4.98 -7.37
CA PHE A 13 8.72 -4.71 -8.47
C PHE A 13 7.92 -4.43 -9.74
N ASP A 14 7.97 -3.20 -10.24
CA ASP A 14 7.16 -2.76 -11.39
C ASP A 14 7.79 -3.08 -12.75
N GLY A 15 8.91 -3.81 -12.76
CA GLY A 15 9.69 -4.14 -13.95
C GLY A 15 10.93 -3.27 -14.12
N GLU A 16 10.97 -2.10 -13.49
CA GLU A 16 12.13 -1.18 -13.51
C GLU A 16 12.69 -0.95 -12.11
N ASP A 17 11.84 -0.61 -11.15
CA ASP A 17 12.24 -0.27 -9.78
C ASP A 17 11.41 -1.05 -8.74
N THR A 18 11.99 -1.18 -7.54
CA THR A 18 11.21 -1.57 -6.36
C THR A 18 10.45 -0.36 -5.85
N VAL A 19 9.13 -0.51 -5.75
CA VAL A 19 8.20 0.43 -5.14
C VAL A 19 7.82 -0.11 -3.77
N VAL A 20 8.01 0.71 -2.74
CA VAL A 20 7.68 0.35 -1.36
C VAL A 20 6.46 1.13 -0.92
N PHE A 21 5.47 0.44 -0.35
CA PHE A 21 4.24 1.00 0.16
C PHE A 21 4.19 0.83 1.67
N ASN A 22 3.88 1.89 2.41
CA ASN A 22 3.57 1.82 3.83
C ASN A 22 2.19 2.41 4.10
N ILE A 23 1.35 1.71 4.86
CA ILE A 23 0.00 2.19 5.15
C ILE A 23 0.07 3.36 6.13
N VAL A 24 -0.56 4.49 5.81
CA VAL A 24 -0.63 5.67 6.68
C VAL A 24 -1.96 5.69 7.43
N ALA A 25 -3.05 5.48 6.69
CA ALA A 25 -4.42 5.44 7.19
C ALA A 25 -5.30 4.58 6.27
N VAL A 26 -6.34 3.99 6.83
CA VAL A 26 -7.37 3.23 6.10
C VAL A 26 -8.72 3.76 6.59
N ASP A 27 -9.55 4.18 5.65
CA ASP A 27 -10.94 4.61 5.84
C ASP A 27 -11.88 3.63 5.10
N ASP A 28 -13.20 3.89 5.11
CA ASP A 28 -14.19 2.94 4.58
C ASP A 28 -14.04 2.70 3.06
N ASP A 29 -13.73 3.74 2.27
CA ASP A 29 -13.65 3.70 0.81
C ASP A 29 -12.29 4.16 0.25
N LYS A 30 -11.34 4.52 1.13
CA LYS A 30 -10.02 5.06 0.78
C LYS A 30 -8.91 4.47 1.61
N ILE A 31 -7.72 4.46 1.04
CA ILE A 31 -6.47 4.17 1.75
C ILE A 31 -5.42 5.24 1.43
N THR A 32 -4.76 5.73 2.47
CA THR A 32 -3.59 6.61 2.31
C THR A 32 -2.33 5.78 2.53
N VAL A 33 -1.42 5.79 1.55
CA VAL A 33 -0.12 5.10 1.62
C VAL A 33 1.04 6.06 1.35
N ALA A 34 2.15 5.82 2.04
CA ALA A 34 3.44 6.39 1.66
C ALA A 34 4.05 5.48 0.59
N VAL A 35 4.38 6.06 -0.57
CA VAL A 35 4.99 5.37 -1.71
C VAL A 35 6.42 5.84 -1.85
N THR A 36 7.37 4.89 -1.75
CA THR A 36 8.79 5.13 -1.98
C THR A 36 9.21 4.50 -3.29
N LYS A 37 9.67 5.31 -4.25
CA LYS A 37 10.20 4.86 -5.54
C LYS A 37 11.44 5.68 -5.92
N CYS A 38 12.52 5.01 -6.32
CA CYS A 38 13.81 5.65 -6.68
C CYS A 38 14.32 6.67 -5.63
N GLY A 39 14.16 6.37 -4.34
CA GLY A 39 14.57 7.25 -3.23
C GLY A 39 13.68 8.48 -3.01
N LYS A 40 12.57 8.63 -3.73
CA LYS A 40 11.56 9.67 -3.49
C LYS A 40 10.38 9.08 -2.73
N ILE A 41 9.90 9.82 -1.74
CA ILE A 41 8.72 9.45 -0.92
C ILE A 41 7.58 10.41 -1.26
N SER A 42 6.41 9.85 -1.54
CA SER A 42 5.15 10.60 -1.75
C SER A 42 4.05 10.00 -0.88
N VAL A 43 3.10 10.80 -0.40
CA VAL A 43 1.89 10.30 0.27
C VAL A 43 0.73 10.40 -0.72
N ILE A 44 0.08 9.27 -1.00
CA ILE A 44 -0.94 9.16 -2.04
C ILE A 44 -2.17 8.48 -1.46
N GLU A 45 -3.34 8.96 -1.83
CA GLU A 45 -4.63 8.35 -1.51
C GLU A 45 -5.11 7.54 -2.72
N TYR A 46 -5.59 6.33 -2.46
CA TYR A 46 -6.19 5.45 -3.44
C TYR A 46 -7.62 5.07 -3.04
N ASP A 47 -8.43 4.77 -4.04
CA ASP A 47 -9.73 4.13 -3.85
C ASP A 47 -9.52 2.71 -3.30
N LEU A 48 -10.35 2.34 -2.34
CA LEU A 48 -10.35 1.01 -1.74
C LEU A 48 -11.49 0.18 -2.30
N PHE A 49 -11.16 -1.01 -2.78
CA PHE A 49 -12.08 -1.97 -3.37
C PHE A 49 -12.07 -3.27 -2.56
N GLU A 50 -13.05 -4.14 -2.80
CA GLU A 50 -13.17 -5.45 -2.16
C GLU A 50 -13.40 -6.53 -3.21
N ASP A 51 -12.61 -7.60 -3.15
CA ASP A 51 -12.78 -8.83 -3.94
C ASP A 51 -12.77 -10.07 -3.03
N GLU A 52 -12.69 -11.27 -3.62
CA GLU A 52 -12.66 -12.53 -2.88
C GLU A 52 -11.42 -12.72 -1.97
N ASN A 53 -10.34 -11.97 -2.20
CA ASN A 53 -9.11 -11.98 -1.41
C ASN A 53 -9.06 -10.85 -0.36
N GLY A 54 -10.09 -9.99 -0.34
CA GLY A 54 -10.29 -8.94 0.66
C GLY A 54 -10.11 -7.53 0.09
N LEU A 55 -9.78 -6.59 0.98
CA LEU A 55 -9.63 -5.18 0.62
C LEU A 55 -8.33 -4.94 -0.14
N TYR A 56 -8.41 -4.21 -1.25
CA TYR A 56 -7.27 -3.90 -2.12
C TYR A 56 -7.38 -2.51 -2.74
N PHE A 57 -6.24 -1.98 -3.18
CA PHE A 57 -6.16 -0.79 -4.02
C PHE A 57 -5.35 -1.10 -5.28
N GLU A 58 -5.48 -0.28 -6.33
CA GLU A 58 -4.79 -0.49 -7.60
C GLU A 58 -3.63 0.49 -7.75
N TYR A 59 -2.45 -0.02 -8.12
CA TYR A 59 -1.27 0.79 -8.41
C TYR A 59 -0.80 0.58 -9.84
N GLY A 60 -0.76 1.64 -10.64
CA GLY A 60 -0.34 1.55 -12.05
C GLY A 60 -1.54 1.62 -12.99
N VAL A 61 -1.74 0.58 -13.80
CA VAL A 61 -2.84 0.53 -14.77
C VAL A 61 -4.05 -0.09 -14.10
N ALA A 62 -5.16 0.66 -14.08
CA ALA A 62 -6.41 0.20 -13.47
C ALA A 62 -6.82 -1.20 -13.95
N GLY A 63 -7.22 -2.06 -13.01
CA GLY A 63 -7.61 -3.46 -13.25
C GLY A 63 -6.48 -4.46 -13.50
N ARG A 64 -5.20 -4.09 -13.31
CA ARG A 64 -4.07 -5.00 -13.56
C ARG A 64 -3.27 -5.39 -12.32
N GLU A 65 -3.04 -4.44 -11.43
CA GLU A 65 -2.14 -4.61 -10.30
C GLU A 65 -2.87 -4.34 -8.97
N PRO A 66 -3.74 -5.27 -8.52
CA PRO A 66 -4.35 -5.18 -7.20
C PRO A 66 -3.30 -5.43 -6.12
N ILE A 67 -3.25 -4.54 -5.13
CA ILE A 67 -2.42 -4.69 -3.94
C ILE A 67 -3.35 -4.88 -2.75
N HIS A 68 -3.40 -6.10 -2.21
CA HIS A 68 -4.25 -6.44 -1.08
C HIS A 68 -3.65 -5.95 0.23
N ILE A 69 -4.48 -5.35 1.10
CA ILE A 69 -4.03 -4.83 2.40
C ILE A 69 -3.42 -5.93 3.28
N ASN A 70 -3.88 -7.17 3.09
CA ASN A 70 -3.39 -8.33 3.84
C ASN A 70 -1.98 -8.78 3.44
N ASP A 71 -1.48 -8.34 2.28
CA ASP A 71 -0.13 -8.65 1.82
C ASP A 71 0.93 -7.77 2.48
N PHE A 72 0.51 -6.73 3.23
CA PHE A 72 1.44 -5.90 3.97
C PHE A 72 1.93 -6.61 5.24
N GLU A 73 3.25 -6.74 5.35
CA GLU A 73 3.92 -7.35 6.49
C GLU A 73 4.16 -6.31 7.61
N ASN A 74 4.06 -6.75 8.87
CA ASN A 74 4.43 -5.90 9.99
C ASN A 74 5.96 -5.77 10.05
N MET A 75 6.45 -4.54 10.03
CA MET A 75 7.83 -4.20 10.35
C MET A 75 8.03 -4.31 11.86
N GLU A 76 8.24 -5.53 12.37
CA GLU A 76 8.79 -5.72 13.70
C GLU A 76 10.28 -5.32 13.67
N ASN A 77 10.61 -4.27 14.42
CA ASN A 77 12.00 -3.90 14.69
C ASN A 77 12.64 -5.05 15.49
N ASN A 78 13.59 -5.76 14.86
CA ASN A 78 14.49 -6.68 15.58
C ASN A 78 15.55 -5.89 16.34
#